data_AF-A0A414I6U7-F1
#
_entry.id   AF-A0A414I6U7-F1
#
_cell.length_a   1.000
_cell.length_b   1.000
_cell.length_c   1.000
_cell.angle_alpha   90.00
_cell.angle_beta   90.00
_cell.angle_gamma   90.00
#
_symmetry.space_group_name_H-M   'P 1'
#
loop_
_entity.id
_entity.type
_entity.pdbx_description
1 polymer ?
#
loop_
_entity_poly.entity_id
_entity_poly.type
_entity_poly.pdbx_seq_one_letter_code
_entity_poly.pdbx_strand_id
1 'polypeptide(L)' 'MYTHIDRMEAAMAYVPCQKFTTTYDLGYALKVGTVFPQLCKPFCGKRGGQR' A
#
# COMPACT_ATOMS: atom_id res chain seq x y z
N MET A 1 18.99 5.25 -18.01
CA MET A 1 17.69 5.94 -17.87
C MET A 1 16.63 4.98 -18.38
N TYR A 2 15.58 4.69 -17.60
CA TYR A 2 14.68 3.54 -17.78
C TYR A 2 13.82 3.64 -19.07
N THR A 3 14.38 3.24 -20.22
CA THR A 3 13.72 3.25 -21.54
C THR A 3 12.58 2.22 -21.67
N HIS A 4 12.42 1.33 -20.69
CA HIS A 4 11.40 0.29 -20.70
C HIS A 4 10.04 0.79 -20.19
N ILE A 5 10.01 1.84 -19.36
CA ILE A 5 8.77 2.34 -18.76
C ILE A 5 7.84 2.94 -19.82
N ASP A 6 8.40 3.57 -20.86
CA ASP A 6 7.64 4.18 -21.95
C ASP A 6 6.86 3.18 -22.82
N ARG A 7 7.19 1.88 -22.73
CA ARG A 7 6.53 0.79 -23.47
C ARG A 7 5.57 -0.03 -22.62
N MET A 8 5.47 0.25 -21.32
CA MET A 8 4.54 -0.45 -20.43
C MET A 8 3.15 0.18 -20.54
N GLU A 9 2.12 -0.66 -20.65
CA GLU A 9 0.73 -0.26 -20.51
C GLU A 9 0.56 0.51 -19.18
N ALA A 10 -0.14 1.65 -19.23
CA ALA A 10 -0.38 2.47 -18.04
C ALA A 10 -1.13 1.64 -17.00
N ALA A 11 -0.45 1.28 -15.91
CA ALA A 11 -1.08 0.58 -14.81
C ALA A 11 -2.07 1.52 -14.11
N MET A 12 -3.36 1.22 -14.20
CA MET A 12 -4.39 1.95 -13.46
C MET A 12 -4.40 1.48 -12.01
N ALA A 13 -3.80 2.25 -11.11
CA ALA A 13 -3.99 2.05 -9.68
C ALA A 13 -5.35 2.64 -9.30
N TYR A 14 -6.37 1.78 -9.18
CA TYR A 14 -7.66 2.19 -8.64
C TYR A 14 -7.50 2.56 -7.16
N VAL A 15 -7.62 3.85 -6.84
CA VAL A 15 -7.63 4.34 -5.46
C VAL A 15 -9.09 4.46 -5.01
N PRO A 16 -9.59 3.58 -4.12
CA PRO A 16 -10.95 3.70 -3.64
C PRO A 16 -11.13 5.00 -2.84
N CYS A 17 -12.27 5.69 -3.02
CA CYS A 17 -12.64 6.81 -2.16
C CYS A 17 -12.87 6.30 -0.72
N GLN A 18 -11.88 6.50 0.14
CA GLN A 18 -11.92 6.05 1.53
C GLN A 18 -12.66 7.06 2.43
N LYS A 19 -13.61 6.59 3.23
CA LYS A 19 -14.19 7.36 4.33
C LYS A 19 -13.26 7.30 5.54
N PHE A 20 -13.11 8.42 6.25
CA PHE A 20 -12.32 8.46 7.48
C PHE A 20 -13.06 7.74 8.61
N THR A 21 -12.30 7.03 9.43
CA THR A 21 -12.79 6.23 10.56
C THR A 21 -11.99 6.54 11.81
N THR A 22 -12.14 5.71 12.85
CA THR A 22 -11.24 5.71 14.01
C THR A 22 -9.78 5.62 13.56
N THR A 23 -8.93 6.37 14.26
CA THR A 23 -7.49 6.45 14.01
C THR A 23 -6.73 5.91 15.22
N TYR A 24 -5.52 5.41 14.99
CA TYR A 24 -4.59 5.18 16.08
C TYR A 24 -4.09 6.49 16.69
N ASP A 25 -3.54 6.39 17.90
CA ASP A 25 -2.66 7.44 18.43
C ASP A 25 -1.44 7.61 17.52
N LEU A 26 -0.94 8.84 17.41
CA LEU A 26 0.17 9.20 16.52
C LEU A 26 1.43 8.35 16.77
N GLY A 27 1.77 8.09 18.04
CA GLY A 27 2.96 7.31 18.37
C GLY A 27 2.86 5.87 17.90
N TYR A 28 1.64 5.29 17.89
CA TYR A 28 1.41 3.96 17.35
C TYR A 28 1.36 3.96 15.82
N ALA A 29 0.65 4.92 15.23
CA ALA A 29 0.52 5.05 13.77
C ALA A 29 1.87 5.12 13.06
N LEU A 30 2.82 5.89 13.61
CA LEU A 30 4.18 6.01 13.08
C LEU A 30 4.94 4.67 13.12
N LYS A 31 4.71 3.85 14.14
CA LYS A 31 5.37 2.53 14.26
C LYS A 31 4.83 1.51 13.26
N VAL A 32 3.53 1.51 12.97
CA VAL A 32 2.90 0.52 12.08
C VAL A 32 2.79 0.98 10.63
N GLY A 33 3.06 2.25 10.34
CA GLY A 33 3.04 2.80 8.98
C GLY A 33 1.63 3.09 8.45
N THR A 34 0.61 3.14 9.32
CA THR A 34 -0.75 3.52 8.94
C THR A 34 -1.51 4.15 10.11
N VAL A 35 -2.28 5.19 9.83
CA VAL A 35 -3.13 5.88 10.81
C VAL A 35 -4.46 5.14 11.05
N PHE A 36 -4.90 4.34 10.07
CA PHE A 36 -6.20 3.67 10.11
C PHE A 36 -6.05 2.18 10.47
N PRO A 37 -6.68 1.70 11.56
CA PRO A 37 -6.65 0.29 11.96
C PRO A 37 -7.06 -0.68 10.84
N GLN A 38 -8.07 -0.31 10.05
CA GLN A 38 -8.57 -1.10 8.92
C GLN A 38 -7.52 -1.34 7.80
N LEU A 39 -6.49 -0.51 7.73
CA LEU A 39 -5.38 -0.64 6.77
C LEU A 39 -4.18 -1.41 7.36
N CYS A 40 -4.15 -1.68 8.66
CA CYS A 40 -3.09 -2.42 9.34
C CYS A 40 -3.25 -3.93 9.08
N LYS A 41 -3.19 -4.34 7.81
CA LYS A 41 -3.39 -5.72 7.37
C LYS A 41 -2.07 -6.50 7.41
N PRO A 42 -2.09 -7.81 7.72
CA PRO A 42 -0.89 -8.63 7.64
C PRO A 42 -0.33 -8.61 6.21
N PHE A 43 1.00 -8.60 6.09
CA PHE A 43 1.63 -8.71 4.79
C PHE A 43 1.46 -10.13 4.24
N CYS A 44 0.52 -10.30 3.30
CA CYS A 44 0.28 -11.57 2.59
C CYS A 44 1.06 -11.66 1.27
N GLY A 45 1.97 -10.72 1.00
CA GLY A 45 2.77 -10.74 -0.22
C GLY A 45 3.63 -12.00 -0.26
N LYS A 46 3.41 -12.85 -1.26
CA LYS A 46 4.39 -13.89 -1.57
C LYS A 46 5.62 -13.18 -2.12
N ARG A 47 6.72 -13.15 -1.35
CA ARG A 47 8.04 -12.80 -1.88
C ARG A 47 8.21 -13.63 -3.15
N GLY A 48 8.48 -13.01 -4.29
CA GLY A 48 8.55 -13.67 -5.60
C GLY A 48 9.52 -14.85 -5.53
N GLY A 49 9.01 -16.03 -5.18
CA GLY A 49 9.77 -17.26 -5.12
C GLY A 49 9.93 -17.71 -6.55
N GLN A 50 11.10 -17.46 -7.13
CA GLN A 50 11.53 -18.21 -8.30
C GLN A 50 11.54 -19.69 -7.87
N ARG A 51 10.64 -20.47 -8.45
CA ARG A 51 10.77 -21.93 -8.49
C ARG A 51 11.64 -22.29 -9.68
#